data_AF-A0A4V2XXP0-F1
#
_entry.id   AF-A0A4V2XXP0-F1
#
_cell.length_a   1.000
_cell.length_b   1.000
_cell.length_c   1.000
_cell.angle_alpha   90.00
_cell.angle_beta   90.00
_cell.angle_gamma   90.00
#
_symmetry.space_group_name_H-M   'P 1'
#
loop_
_entity.id
_entity.type
_entity.pdbx_description
1 polymer ?
#
loop_
_entity_poly.entity_id
_entity_poly.type
_entity_poly.pdbx_seq_one_letter_code
_entity_poly.pdbx_strand_id
1 'polypeptide(L)'
;MRLNPRAHRHAESSLNVGIRESEISVSNKRRVLLPRRQARPSATTTPTRLGKAQYRWLTFEAPPSRLVHVPQRETPDDWPALARQLGQRVRQLREERKRQTEDRRFTQEGLAHEAGVSRNHVQNIENARNNSRGEDGRPGVGNPGVATLLAISRALEVEFLDLLPDGLLPEAVRHRPWAETTDDSPRTL
;
A
#
# COMPACT_ATOMS: atom_id res chain seq x y z
N MET A 1 -25.77 19.43 64.52
CA MET A 1 -24.78 20.40 64.02
C MET A 1 -24.64 20.18 62.51
N ARG A 2 -25.21 21.13 61.76
CA ARG A 2 -25.12 21.48 60.32
C ARG A 2 -25.15 20.39 59.22
N LEU A 3 -26.29 20.44 58.52
CA LEU A 3 -26.56 19.93 57.17
C LEU A 3 -25.94 20.83 56.07
N ASN A 4 -25.76 20.21 54.89
CA ASN A 4 -26.21 20.63 53.55
C ASN A 4 -25.14 20.98 52.49
N PRO A 5 -25.11 20.24 51.35
CA PRO A 5 -24.46 20.63 50.11
C PRO A 5 -25.39 21.53 49.24
N ARG A 6 -24.88 22.70 48.83
CA ARG A 6 -25.44 23.54 47.75
C ARG A 6 -24.55 23.33 46.52
N ALA A 7 -24.99 22.90 45.34
CA ALA A 7 -26.13 23.29 44.51
C ALA A 7 -26.14 24.77 44.15
N HIS A 8 -25.68 25.12 42.94
CA HIS A 8 -26.16 26.18 42.02
C HIS A 8 -25.35 26.01 40.72
N ARG A 9 -25.90 25.53 39.60
CA ARG A 9 -27.02 25.97 38.73
C ARG A 9 -26.54 26.84 37.54
N HIS A 10 -27.26 26.59 36.44
CA HIS A 10 -27.51 27.37 35.22
C HIS A 10 -26.62 27.03 34.01
N ALA A 11 -27.16 26.38 32.96
CA ALA A 11 -28.22 26.84 32.02
C ALA A 11 -27.67 27.99 31.17
N GLU A 12 -27.81 28.06 29.85
CA GLU A 12 -28.82 27.54 28.93
C GLU A 12 -28.42 27.96 27.50
N SER A 13 -29.19 27.49 26.51
CA SER A 13 -29.48 28.16 25.23
C SER A 13 -28.52 27.86 24.06
N SER A 14 -28.84 26.92 23.17
CA SER A 14 -29.87 26.94 22.11
C SER A 14 -29.48 27.78 20.88
N LEU A 15 -29.44 27.12 19.72
CA LEU A 15 -30.09 27.45 18.44
C LEU A 15 -29.26 26.87 17.28
N ASN A 16 -29.65 25.75 16.66
CA ASN A 16 -30.69 25.57 15.64
C ASN A 16 -30.26 26.05 14.24
N VAL A 17 -30.53 25.21 13.23
CA VAL A 17 -30.90 25.48 11.82
C VAL A 17 -30.20 24.48 10.89
N GLY A 18 -30.98 23.53 10.37
CA GLY A 18 -30.59 22.65 9.29
C GLY A 18 -30.68 23.35 7.93
N ILE A 19 -29.99 22.80 6.92
CA ILE A 19 -30.25 22.98 5.49
C ILE A 19 -29.84 21.69 4.75
N ARG A 20 -30.89 21.03 4.23
CA ARG A 20 -31.09 20.40 2.90
C ARG A 20 -29.98 19.62 2.18
N GLU A 21 -30.43 18.44 1.74
CA GLU A 21 -30.04 17.68 0.55
C GLU A 21 -29.74 18.56 -0.67
N SER A 22 -28.69 18.19 -1.42
CA SER A 22 -28.73 18.21 -2.88
C SER A 22 -27.68 17.27 -3.45
N GLU A 23 -28.17 16.37 -4.30
CA GLU A 23 -27.42 15.53 -5.21
C GLU A 23 -26.49 16.38 -6.09
N ILE A 24 -25.25 15.94 -6.28
CA ILE A 24 -24.44 16.35 -7.43
C ILE A 24 -23.80 15.10 -8.03
N SER A 25 -24.51 14.56 -9.02
CA SER A 25 -23.97 13.67 -10.05
C SER A 25 -23.29 14.54 -11.10
N VAL A 26 -21.97 14.43 -11.27
CA VAL A 26 -21.29 14.91 -12.49
C VAL A 26 -20.17 13.94 -12.89
N SER A 27 -20.52 13.13 -13.89
CA SER A 27 -19.65 12.44 -14.83
C SER A 27 -18.58 13.38 -15.39
N ASN A 28 -17.30 13.00 -15.36
CA ASN A 28 -16.24 13.73 -16.06
C ASN A 28 -15.36 12.80 -16.89
N LYS A 29 -15.87 12.40 -18.06
CA LYS A 29 -15.08 11.84 -19.15
C LYS A 29 -14.34 12.98 -19.86
N ARG A 30 -13.06 13.21 -19.52
CA ARG A 30 -12.19 14.11 -20.29
C ARG A 30 -11.53 13.36 -21.45
N ARG A 31 -12.13 13.53 -22.64
CA ARG A 31 -11.54 13.23 -23.94
C ARG A 31 -10.69 14.45 -24.33
N VAL A 32 -9.36 14.31 -24.28
CA VAL A 32 -8.44 15.39 -24.67
C VAL A 32 -8.33 15.41 -26.19
N LEU A 33 -8.91 16.44 -26.83
CA LEU A 33 -8.62 16.83 -28.22
C LEU A 33 -7.37 17.72 -28.22
N LEU A 34 -6.34 17.31 -28.95
CA LEU A 34 -5.18 18.16 -29.27
C LEU A 34 -5.48 19.04 -30.49
N PRO A 35 -5.09 20.32 -30.48
CA PRO A 35 -5.32 21.24 -31.60
C PRO A 35 -4.32 21.04 -32.74
N ARG A 36 -4.80 21.38 -33.94
CA ARG A 36 -4.14 21.25 -35.24
C ARG A 36 -3.56 22.61 -35.68
N ARG A 37 -2.47 22.56 -36.46
CA ARG A 37 -1.75 23.63 -37.20
C ARG A 37 -0.60 24.31 -36.40
N GLN A 38 0.53 24.71 -36.97
CA GLN A 38 0.79 25.29 -38.29
C GLN A 38 2.16 24.89 -38.89
N ALA A 39 2.30 25.19 -40.19
CA ALA A 39 3.39 24.87 -41.09
C ALA A 39 4.52 25.91 -41.15
N ARG A 40 5.69 25.47 -41.66
CA ARG A 40 6.64 26.08 -42.64
C ARG A 40 8.11 25.72 -42.29
N PRO A 41 9.13 25.80 -43.19
CA PRO A 41 9.14 25.96 -44.65
C PRO A 41 10.01 24.90 -45.39
N SER A 42 10.08 25.07 -46.71
CA SER A 42 10.66 24.27 -47.77
C SER A 42 12.16 23.95 -47.65
N ALA A 43 12.54 22.70 -47.93
CA ALA A 43 13.84 22.34 -48.46
C ALA A 43 13.66 21.32 -49.59
N THR A 44 14.08 21.73 -50.78
CA THR A 44 14.08 20.96 -52.02
C THR A 44 15.08 19.81 -51.88
N THR A 45 14.59 18.58 -51.83
CA THR A 45 15.40 17.40 -52.15
C THR A 45 14.47 16.36 -52.73
N THR A 46 14.57 16.13 -54.03
CA THR A 46 13.91 15.07 -54.76
C THR A 46 14.41 13.72 -54.26
N PRO A 47 13.56 12.82 -53.70
CA PRO A 47 13.87 11.41 -53.64
C PRO A 47 13.23 10.73 -54.85
N THR A 48 14.11 10.18 -55.68
CA THR A 48 13.89 9.11 -56.64
C THR A 48 12.68 8.22 -56.32
N ARG A 49 11.83 8.01 -57.33
CA ARG A 49 10.73 7.04 -57.34
C ARG A 49 11.18 5.69 -56.76
N LEU A 50 10.77 5.38 -55.54
CA LEU A 50 10.65 4.01 -55.04
C LEU A 50 9.16 3.66 -54.93
N GLY A 51 8.81 2.48 -55.42
CA GLY A 51 7.44 2.03 -55.66
C GLY A 51 6.52 2.12 -54.44
N LYS A 52 5.23 2.35 -54.72
CA LYS A 52 4.13 2.29 -53.76
C LYS A 52 4.04 0.87 -53.18
N ALA A 53 4.67 0.62 -52.04
CA ALA A 53 4.39 -0.56 -51.24
C ALA A 53 3.00 -0.37 -50.60
N GLN A 54 2.02 -1.10 -51.11
CA GLN A 54 0.71 -1.23 -50.48
C GLN A 54 0.89 -1.98 -49.15
N TYR A 55 0.76 -1.27 -48.02
CA TYR A 55 0.65 -1.92 -46.72
C TYR A 55 -0.72 -2.59 -46.61
N ARG A 56 -0.77 -3.87 -46.99
CA ARG A 56 -1.90 -4.77 -46.70
C ARG A 56 -1.79 -5.17 -45.24
N TRP A 57 -2.62 -4.60 -44.37
CA TRP A 57 -2.80 -5.10 -43.02
C TRP A 57 -3.36 -6.53 -43.12
N LEU A 58 -2.48 -7.53 -43.00
CA LEU A 58 -2.90 -8.89 -42.72
C LEU A 58 -3.43 -8.88 -41.29
N THR A 59 -4.74 -9.04 -41.12
CA THR A 59 -5.33 -9.41 -39.84
C THR A 59 -4.71 -10.73 -39.42
N PHE A 60 -3.71 -10.66 -38.56
CA PHE A 60 -3.14 -11.82 -37.91
C PHE A 60 -4.19 -12.29 -36.90
N GLU A 61 -4.95 -13.32 -37.22
CA GLU A 61 -5.76 -14.01 -36.23
C GLU A 61 -4.80 -14.54 -35.17
N ALA A 62 -4.89 -14.00 -33.95
CA ALA A 62 -4.10 -14.50 -32.83
C ALA A 62 -4.43 -15.99 -32.66
N PRO A 63 -3.43 -16.89 -32.62
CA PRO A 63 -3.70 -18.30 -32.38
C PRO A 63 -4.47 -18.44 -31.06
N PRO A 64 -5.42 -19.40 -30.96
CA PRO A 64 -6.18 -19.60 -29.74
C PRO A 64 -5.19 -19.77 -28.59
N SER A 65 -5.26 -18.86 -27.63
CA SER A 65 -4.43 -18.87 -26.43
C SER A 65 -4.63 -20.22 -25.76
N ARG A 66 -3.66 -21.12 -25.92
CA ARG A 66 -3.56 -22.35 -25.14
C ARG A 66 -3.44 -21.85 -23.70
N LEU A 67 -4.53 -21.94 -22.94
CA LEU A 67 -4.57 -21.59 -21.53
C LEU A 67 -3.61 -22.55 -20.82
N VAL A 68 -2.34 -22.18 -20.75
CA VAL A 68 -1.37 -22.84 -19.89
C VAL A 68 -1.88 -22.58 -18.48
N HIS A 69 -2.45 -23.61 -17.86
CA HIS A 69 -2.82 -23.55 -16.45
C HIS A 69 -1.52 -23.38 -15.66
N VAL A 70 -1.21 -22.14 -15.30
CA VAL A 70 -0.10 -21.84 -14.39
C VAL A 70 -0.59 -22.28 -13.00
N PRO A 71 0.04 -23.29 -12.38
CA PRO A 71 -0.36 -23.71 -11.04
C PRO A 71 -0.27 -22.51 -10.11
N GLN A 72 -1.38 -22.18 -9.47
CA GLN A 72 -1.39 -21.14 -8.45
C GLN A 72 -0.72 -21.69 -7.21
N ARG A 73 0.18 -20.91 -6.61
CA ARG A 73 0.75 -21.27 -5.32
C ARG A 73 -0.34 -21.14 -4.27
N GLU A 74 -0.81 -22.27 -3.77
CA GLU A 74 -1.74 -22.29 -2.63
C GLU A 74 -1.00 -21.80 -1.39
N THR A 75 -1.65 -20.91 -0.65
CA THR A 75 -1.19 -20.53 0.69
C THR A 75 -1.61 -21.62 1.67
N PRO A 76 -0.82 -21.90 2.72
CA PRO A 76 -1.22 -22.81 3.80
C PRO A 76 -2.58 -22.45 4.41
N ASP A 77 -3.33 -23.43 4.91
CA ASP A 77 -4.66 -23.23 5.50
C ASP A 77 -4.67 -22.26 6.69
N ASP A 78 -3.58 -22.21 7.45
CA ASP A 78 -3.38 -21.32 8.59
C ASP A 78 -2.88 -19.92 8.21
N TRP A 79 -2.58 -19.68 6.92
CA TRP A 79 -2.12 -18.39 6.42
C TRP A 79 -2.98 -17.20 6.84
N PRO A 80 -4.34 -17.26 6.83
CA PRO A 80 -5.16 -16.14 7.30
C PRO A 80 -4.96 -15.77 8.77
N ALA A 81 -4.60 -16.73 9.63
CA ALA A 81 -4.24 -16.44 11.01
C ALA A 81 -2.85 -15.80 11.11
N LEU A 82 -1.87 -16.36 10.39
CA LEU A 82 -0.50 -15.86 10.35
C LEU A 82 -0.40 -14.45 9.77
N ALA A 83 -1.14 -14.15 8.69
CA ALA A 83 -1.19 -12.82 8.10
C ALA A 83 -1.75 -11.77 9.07
N ARG A 84 -2.74 -12.13 9.90
CA ARG A 84 -3.27 -11.26 10.96
C ARG A 84 -2.23 -10.99 12.05
N GLN A 85 -1.53 -12.02 12.50
CA GLN A 85 -0.45 -11.85 13.49
C GLN A 85 0.68 -10.96 12.93
N LEU A 86 1.05 -11.16 11.66
CA LEU A 86 2.05 -10.32 10.99
C LEU A 86 1.61 -8.86 10.92
N GLY A 87 0.37 -8.59 10.47
CA GLY A 87 -0.18 -7.24 10.41
C GLY A 87 -0.23 -6.55 11.78
N GLN A 88 -0.62 -7.30 12.82
CA GLN A 88 -0.62 -6.83 14.20
C GLN A 88 0.79 -6.51 14.70
N ARG A 89 1.78 -7.37 14.41
CA ARG A 89 3.17 -7.17 14.81
C ARG A 89 3.78 -5.94 14.16
N VAL A 90 3.60 -5.75 12.85
CA VAL A 90 4.04 -4.55 12.12
C VAL A 90 3.43 -3.29 12.72
N ARG A 91 2.10 -3.30 12.96
CA ARG A 91 1.40 -2.16 13.58
C ARG A 91 1.92 -1.87 14.98
N GLN A 92 2.12 -2.91 15.80
CA GLN A 92 2.63 -2.78 17.17
C GLN A 92 3.99 -2.09 17.18
N LEU A 93 4.96 -2.63 16.43
CA LEU A 93 6.31 -2.08 16.35
C LEU A 93 6.30 -0.63 15.86
N ARG A 94 5.48 -0.32 14.85
CA ARG A 94 5.34 1.04 14.35
C ARG A 94 4.81 2.00 15.43
N GLU A 95 3.75 1.64 16.14
CA GLU A 95 3.19 2.50 17.20
C GLU A 95 4.11 2.60 18.42
N GLU A 96 4.88 1.56 18.73
CA GLU A 96 5.92 1.59 19.78
C GLU A 96 7.03 2.59 19.42
N ARG A 97 7.60 2.49 18.21
CA ARG A 97 8.61 3.43 17.71
C ARG A 97 8.08 4.86 17.70
N LYS A 98 6.85 5.06 17.22
CA LYS A 98 6.18 6.37 17.23
C LYS A 98 6.07 6.96 18.63
N ARG A 99 5.74 6.15 19.64
CA ARG A 99 5.65 6.60 21.05
C ARG A 99 7.01 6.91 21.65
N GLN A 100 8.06 6.18 21.25
CA GLN A 100 9.41 6.38 21.78
C GLN A 100 10.09 7.64 21.23
N THR A 101 9.83 8.01 19.98
CA THR A 101 10.56 9.10 19.30
C THR A 101 9.71 10.32 18.97
N GLU A 102 8.38 10.24 19.11
CA GLU A 102 7.41 11.23 18.59
C GLU A 102 7.58 11.56 17.08
N ASP A 103 8.29 10.70 16.34
CA ASP A 103 8.66 10.94 14.95
C ASP A 103 7.50 10.64 13.99
N ARG A 104 7.25 11.58 13.07
CA ARG A 104 6.20 11.46 12.03
C ARG A 104 6.52 10.35 11.01
N ARG A 105 7.78 9.92 10.91
CA ARG A 105 8.20 8.75 10.11
C ARG A 105 7.47 7.47 10.51
N PHE A 106 6.97 7.35 11.75
CA PHE A 106 6.24 6.17 12.21
C PHE A 106 4.72 6.27 12.07
N THR A 107 4.22 7.24 11.31
CA THR A 107 2.85 7.18 10.77
C THR A 107 2.78 6.16 9.62
N GLN A 108 1.58 5.71 9.22
CA GLN A 108 1.46 4.80 8.06
C GLN A 108 2.00 5.42 6.76
N GLU A 109 1.82 6.74 6.60
CA GLU A 109 2.34 7.49 5.44
C GLU A 109 3.86 7.65 5.52
N GLY A 110 4.38 8.00 6.71
CA GLY A 110 5.83 8.08 6.95
C GLY A 110 6.51 6.73 6.72
N LEU A 111 6.00 5.64 7.29
CA LEU A 111 6.60 4.32 7.14
C LEU A 111 6.60 3.89 5.67
N ALA A 112 5.54 4.21 4.94
CA ALA A 112 5.46 3.93 3.52
C ALA A 112 6.53 4.69 2.72
N HIS A 113 6.72 5.98 3.03
CA HIS A 113 7.78 6.80 2.44
C HIS A 113 9.17 6.20 2.72
N GLU A 114 9.48 5.92 3.98
CA GLU A 114 10.79 5.37 4.39
C GLU A 114 11.06 3.98 3.78
N ALA A 115 10.04 3.13 3.68
CA ALA A 115 10.16 1.80 3.08
C ALA A 115 10.08 1.81 1.54
N GLY A 116 9.87 2.97 0.90
CA GLY A 116 9.74 3.06 -0.55
C GLY A 116 8.52 2.30 -1.12
N VAL A 117 7.42 2.24 -0.37
CA VAL A 117 6.17 1.57 -0.78
C VAL A 117 4.98 2.53 -0.73
N SER A 118 3.84 2.13 -1.30
CA SER A 118 2.62 2.93 -1.17
C SER A 118 2.05 2.83 0.25
N ARG A 119 1.42 3.92 0.74
CA ARG A 119 0.66 3.91 2.00
C ARG A 119 -0.38 2.80 2.05
N ASN A 120 -1.04 2.52 0.92
CA ASN A 120 -2.01 1.43 0.80
C ASN A 120 -1.37 0.07 1.07
N HIS A 121 -0.09 -0.12 0.70
CA HIS A 121 0.64 -1.36 0.99
C HIS A 121 0.82 -1.55 2.51
N VAL A 122 1.25 -0.51 3.22
CA VAL A 122 1.36 -0.55 4.69
C VAL A 122 0.00 -0.84 5.33
N GLN A 123 -1.06 -0.17 4.88
CA GLN A 123 -2.42 -0.43 5.37
C GLN A 123 -2.89 -1.85 5.10
N ASN A 124 -2.62 -2.38 3.91
CA ASN A 124 -2.95 -3.75 3.56
C ASN A 124 -2.22 -4.76 4.44
N ILE A 125 -0.92 -4.54 4.71
CA ILE A 125 -0.14 -5.38 5.62
C ILE A 125 -0.74 -5.34 7.03
N GLU A 126 -0.92 -4.15 7.60
CA GLU A 126 -1.44 -4.00 8.98
C GLU A 126 -2.85 -4.58 9.16
N ASN A 127 -3.65 -4.62 8.10
CA ASN A 127 -5.01 -5.17 8.12
C ASN A 127 -5.09 -6.62 7.61
N ALA A 128 -3.97 -7.25 7.27
CA ALA A 128 -3.90 -8.59 6.67
C ALA A 128 -4.74 -8.74 5.38
N ARG A 129 -4.74 -7.72 4.51
CA ARG A 129 -5.53 -7.64 3.27
C ARG A 129 -4.65 -7.57 2.04
N ASN A 130 -5.21 -7.93 0.90
CA ASN A 130 -4.69 -7.60 -0.43
C ASN A 130 -5.76 -6.85 -1.25
N ASN A 131 -5.41 -6.46 -2.47
CA ASN A 131 -6.33 -5.72 -3.36
C ASN A 131 -7.30 -6.63 -4.13
N SER A 132 -7.09 -7.95 -4.11
CA SER A 132 -7.99 -8.92 -4.73
C SER A 132 -9.30 -8.95 -3.95
N ARG A 133 -10.41 -9.27 -4.63
CA ARG A 133 -11.70 -9.49 -3.98
C ARG A 133 -12.17 -10.91 -4.22
N GLY A 134 -12.66 -11.54 -3.16
CA GLY A 134 -13.38 -12.81 -3.26
C GLY A 134 -14.75 -12.62 -3.90
N GLU A 135 -15.43 -13.73 -4.16
CA GLU A 135 -16.81 -13.76 -4.66
C GLU A 135 -17.79 -13.05 -3.72
N ASP A 136 -17.50 -13.06 -2.42
CA ASP A 136 -18.24 -12.36 -1.37
C ASP A 136 -17.94 -10.84 -1.30
N GLY A 137 -17.11 -10.33 -2.22
CA GLY A 137 -16.71 -8.93 -2.30
C GLY A 137 -15.73 -8.51 -1.21
N ARG A 138 -15.30 -9.41 -0.31
CA ARG A 138 -14.34 -9.09 0.75
C ARG A 138 -12.91 -9.04 0.17
N PRO A 139 -12.03 -8.18 0.72
CA PRO A 139 -10.62 -8.20 0.35
C PRO A 139 -10.00 -9.57 0.64
N GLY A 140 -9.15 -10.03 -0.27
CA GLY A 140 -8.38 -11.25 -0.07
C GLY A 140 -7.34 -11.10 1.04
N VAL A 141 -6.79 -12.23 1.49
CA VAL A 141 -5.79 -12.25 2.57
C VAL A 141 -4.45 -11.70 2.06
N GLY A 142 -3.85 -10.80 2.83
CA GLY A 142 -2.55 -10.21 2.52
C GLY A 142 -1.44 -11.27 2.44
N ASN A 143 -0.54 -11.13 1.45
CA ASN A 143 0.68 -11.94 1.34
C ASN A 143 1.83 -11.05 0.86
N PRO A 144 2.40 -10.21 1.75
CA PRO A 144 3.50 -9.33 1.39
C PRO A 144 4.74 -10.15 1.03
N GLY A 145 5.44 -9.75 -0.03
CA GLY A 145 6.70 -10.37 -0.41
C GLY A 145 7.81 -10.11 0.61
N VAL A 146 8.79 -11.01 0.67
CA VAL A 146 9.96 -10.89 1.56
C VAL A 146 10.70 -9.56 1.36
N ALA A 147 10.83 -9.09 0.11
CA ALA A 147 11.46 -7.79 -0.18
C ALA A 147 10.72 -6.61 0.47
N THR A 148 9.39 -6.64 0.46
CA THR A 148 8.56 -5.63 1.13
C THR A 148 8.74 -5.68 2.65
N LEU A 149 8.73 -6.89 3.23
CA LEU A 149 8.93 -7.06 4.66
C LEU A 149 10.33 -6.61 5.11
N LEU A 150 11.37 -6.89 4.31
CA LEU A 150 12.72 -6.38 4.55
C LEU A 150 12.77 -4.85 4.51
N ALA A 151 12.14 -4.21 3.52
CA ALA A 151 12.06 -2.76 3.45
C ALA A 151 11.37 -2.15 4.68
N ILE A 152 10.26 -2.76 5.12
CA ILE A 152 9.54 -2.35 6.33
C ILE A 152 10.40 -2.54 7.59
N SER A 153 11.10 -3.66 7.75
CA SER A 153 11.97 -3.88 8.93
C SER A 153 13.08 -2.82 9.02
N ARG A 154 13.72 -2.48 7.89
CA ARG A 154 14.75 -1.44 7.83
C ARG A 154 14.19 -0.06 8.15
N ALA A 155 13.02 0.27 7.61
CA ALA A 155 12.36 1.55 7.88
C ALA A 155 11.86 1.68 9.33
N LEU A 156 11.56 0.56 10.00
CA LEU A 156 11.25 0.51 11.43
C LEU A 156 12.49 0.46 12.33
N GLU A 157 13.69 0.29 11.75
CA GLU A 157 14.95 0.11 12.46
C GLU A 157 14.89 -1.10 13.42
N VAL A 158 14.34 -2.22 12.94
CA VAL A 158 14.27 -3.50 13.67
C VAL A 158 14.87 -4.61 12.83
N GLU A 159 15.33 -5.68 13.47
CA GLU A 159 15.77 -6.87 12.75
C GLU A 159 14.59 -7.53 12.00
N PHE A 160 14.90 -8.14 10.86
CA PHE A 160 13.87 -8.77 10.02
C PHE A 160 13.07 -9.83 10.80
N LEU A 161 13.73 -10.57 11.68
CA LEU A 161 13.09 -11.65 12.44
C LEU A 161 12.22 -11.11 13.59
N ASP A 162 12.51 -9.92 14.11
CA ASP A 162 11.65 -9.26 15.11
C ASP A 162 10.34 -8.74 14.52
N LEU A 163 10.32 -8.52 13.20
CA LEU A 163 9.12 -8.17 12.44
C LEU A 163 8.15 -9.36 12.32
N LEU A 164 8.67 -10.59 12.34
CA LEU A 164 7.86 -11.79 12.15
C LEU A 164 7.15 -12.19 13.46
N PRO A 165 5.86 -12.56 13.42
CA PRO A 165 5.17 -13.13 14.58
C PRO A 165 5.68 -14.55 14.89
N ASP A 166 5.55 -14.95 16.16
CA ASP A 166 5.95 -16.29 16.63
C ASP A 166 5.33 -17.44 15.83
N GLY A 167 4.11 -17.27 15.32
CA GLY A 167 3.46 -18.27 14.47
C GLY A 167 4.21 -18.57 13.17
N LEU A 168 5.01 -17.63 12.65
CA LEU A 168 5.86 -17.82 11.47
C LEU A 168 7.28 -18.31 11.82
N LEU A 169 7.60 -18.39 13.10
CA LEU A 169 8.93 -18.72 13.60
C LEU A 169 8.93 -20.12 14.23
N PRO A 170 9.92 -20.97 13.90
CA PRO A 170 10.17 -22.20 14.65
C PRO A 170 10.38 -21.91 16.15
N GLU A 171 9.94 -22.81 17.02
CA GLU A 171 10.03 -22.63 18.48
C GLU A 171 11.45 -22.27 18.96
N ALA A 172 12.46 -22.96 18.41
CA ALA A 172 13.88 -22.74 18.73
C ALA A 172 14.38 -21.31 18.45
N VAL A 173 13.64 -20.52 17.68
CA VAL A 173 14.03 -19.18 17.26
C VAL A 173 13.14 -18.06 17.79
N ARG A 174 12.08 -18.39 18.55
CA ARG A 174 11.16 -17.41 19.16
C ARG A 174 11.81 -16.65 20.33
N HIS A 175 12.61 -17.35 21.12
CA HIS A 175 13.27 -16.79 22.30
C HIS A 175 14.74 -16.46 22.04
N ARG A 176 15.06 -15.92 20.85
CA ARG A 176 16.46 -15.60 20.56
C ARG A 176 16.93 -14.39 21.36
N PRO A 177 18.03 -14.52 22.13
CA PRO A 177 18.91 -13.39 22.37
C PRO A 177 19.73 -13.25 21.08
N TRP A 178 19.30 -12.41 20.14
CA TRP A 178 20.27 -11.92 19.19
C TRP A 178 21.35 -11.27 20.04
N ALA A 179 22.55 -11.86 20.06
CA ALA A 179 23.70 -11.22 20.66
C ALA A 179 23.69 -9.81 20.11
N GLU A 180 23.68 -8.80 21.01
CA GLU A 180 24.00 -7.43 20.67
C GLU A 180 25.15 -7.53 19.67
N THR A 181 24.83 -7.34 18.39
CA THR A 181 25.86 -7.40 17.38
C THR A 181 26.58 -6.10 17.62
N THR A 182 27.59 -6.16 18.48
CA THR A 182 28.72 -5.24 18.53
C THR A 182 29.35 -5.33 17.15
N ASP A 183 28.68 -4.73 16.17
CA ASP A 183 29.25 -4.38 14.89
C ASP A 183 30.15 -3.17 15.18
N ASP A 184 31.26 -3.47 15.85
CA ASP A 184 32.45 -2.63 15.96
C ASP A 184 33.36 -2.86 14.73
N SER A 185 32.79 -3.34 13.61
CA SER A 185 33.50 -3.37 12.34
C SER A 185 33.60 -1.94 11.85
N PRO A 186 34.81 -1.37 11.68
CA PRO A 186 34.94 -0.04 11.14
C PRO A 186 34.33 -0.03 9.73
N ARG A 187 33.27 0.75 9.55
CA ARG A 187 32.77 1.11 8.24
C ARG A 187 33.84 1.98 7.58
N THR A 188 34.79 1.35 6.89
CA THR A 188 35.72 2.05 6.00
C THR A 188 34.91 2.79 4.94
N LEU A 189 35.07 4.12 4.96
CA LEU A 189 34.53 5.09 4.02
C LEU A 189 35.14 4.91 2.62
#